data_AF-A0A0N5BBN5-F1
#
_entry.id   AF-A0A0N5BBN5-F1
#
_cell.length_a   1.000
_cell.length_b   1.000
_cell.length_c   1.000
_cell.angle_alpha   90.00
_cell.angle_beta   90.00
_cell.angle_gamma   90.00
#
_symmetry.space_group_name_H-M   'P 1'
#
loop_
_entity.id
_entity.type
_entity.pdbx_description
1 polymer ?
#
loop_
_entity_poly.entity_id
_entity_poly.type
_entity_poly.pdbx_seq_one_letter_code
_entity_poly.pdbx_strand_id
1 'polypeptide(L)'
;MDLEGEADVDVIMGRYFKTMRGLNATLESVYILMELGEEVVTMERKLLWGSESHINVLRKFDDLSSIHDARLAFVRRKAALLAAFQGEPNAQQSDAIGTRAKASIPRRLDYLVVRTTEEVMAMYQSIAKIDAARVLVCTNGSGIINFPATINLPSLTELKIKHTSGHLSGKLPGNLNLLWIEGIIVPSRKSTLSLSGMSVLQTLIVNSCDTLKLILSQLDKSVPIKVIISLCKPHKCLCEKHIRAAASLDLPYRVAIVPDKKYNAQVITENVAVQKNSFFNRIGTVYYKNSHQIKKFAKCELPDDIAELEVERKKVRSSAAEGSFF
;
A
#
# COMPACT_ATOMS: atom_id res chain seq x y z
N MET A 1 -45.32 9.79 -25.53
CA MET A 1 -44.02 10.35 -25.13
C MET A 1 -43.23 9.15 -24.69
N ASP A 2 -42.57 8.55 -25.67
CA ASP A 2 -42.01 7.21 -25.59
C ASP A 2 -40.73 7.22 -24.75
N LEU A 3 -40.70 6.33 -23.76
CA LEU A 3 -39.53 6.00 -22.96
C LEU A 3 -38.60 5.07 -23.77
N GLU A 4 -38.15 5.53 -24.94
CA GLU A 4 -37.09 4.86 -25.70
C GLU A 4 -35.73 5.32 -25.15
N GLY A 5 -35.27 4.69 -24.06
CA GLY A 5 -33.94 4.99 -23.50
C GLY A 5 -33.53 4.20 -22.26
N GLU A 6 -34.47 3.71 -21.44
CA GLU A 6 -34.13 2.96 -20.21
C GLU A 6 -33.76 1.49 -20.46
N ALA A 7 -34.19 0.91 -21.60
CA ALA A 7 -34.03 -0.52 -21.89
C ALA A 7 -32.60 -0.95 -22.30
N ASP A 8 -31.65 -0.03 -22.45
CA ASP A 8 -30.28 -0.37 -22.88
C ASP A 8 -29.32 -0.56 -21.68
N VAL A 9 -29.45 0.28 -20.65
CA VAL A 9 -28.54 0.31 -19.49
C VAL A 9 -28.58 -0.98 -18.68
N ASP A 10 -29.77 -1.48 -18.37
CA ASP A 10 -29.96 -2.71 -17.59
C ASP A 10 -29.45 -3.94 -18.35
N VAL A 11 -29.57 -3.94 -19.68
CA VAL A 11 -29.09 -5.02 -20.54
C VAL A 11 -27.56 -5.01 -20.61
N ILE A 12 -26.95 -3.84 -20.79
CA ILE A 12 -25.48 -3.67 -20.81
C ILE A 12 -24.89 -4.10 -19.46
N MET A 13 -25.42 -3.56 -18.35
CA MET A 13 -24.97 -3.92 -17.00
C MET A 13 -25.19 -5.41 -16.71
N GLY A 14 -26.33 -5.97 -17.13
CA GLY A 14 -26.62 -7.40 -16.97
C GLY A 14 -25.62 -8.29 -17.71
N ARG A 15 -25.22 -7.93 -18.94
CA ARG A 15 -24.18 -8.63 -19.69
C ARG A 15 -22.83 -8.50 -19.00
N TYR A 16 -22.47 -7.31 -18.52
CA TYR A 16 -21.20 -7.07 -17.84
C TYR A 16 -21.09 -7.84 -16.53
N PHE A 17 -22.13 -7.82 -15.69
CA PHE A 17 -22.20 -8.62 -14.48
C PHE A 17 -22.06 -10.11 -14.78
N LYS A 18 -22.71 -10.61 -15.83
CA LYS A 18 -22.57 -12.00 -16.27
C LYS A 18 -21.13 -12.32 -16.65
N THR A 19 -20.44 -11.43 -17.35
CA THR A 19 -19.02 -11.58 -17.70
C THR A 19 -18.13 -11.62 -16.47
N MET A 20 -18.27 -10.67 -15.54
CA MET A 20 -17.44 -10.62 -14.32
C MET A 20 -17.70 -11.84 -13.42
N ARG A 21 -18.97 -12.26 -13.27
CA ARG A 21 -19.32 -13.50 -12.56
C ARG A 21 -18.78 -14.75 -13.25
N GLY A 22 -18.65 -14.72 -14.58
CA GLY A 22 -17.93 -15.74 -15.35
C GLY A 22 -16.47 -15.86 -14.92
N LEU A 23 -15.77 -14.73 -14.73
CA LEU A 23 -14.36 -14.62 -14.31
C LEU A 23 -14.14 -14.85 -12.80
N ASN A 24 -14.90 -15.75 -12.17
CA ASN A 24 -14.97 -15.94 -10.71
C ASN A 24 -13.66 -16.30 -9.98
N ALA A 25 -12.57 -16.56 -10.70
CA ALA A 25 -11.27 -16.88 -10.16
C ALA A 25 -10.31 -15.68 -10.12
N THR A 26 -10.76 -14.50 -10.57
CA THR A 26 -9.89 -13.33 -10.73
C THR A 26 -10.14 -12.25 -9.68
N LEU A 27 -9.09 -11.48 -9.38
CA LEU A 27 -9.13 -10.38 -8.45
C LEU A 27 -9.94 -9.22 -9.02
N GLU A 28 -9.75 -8.92 -10.30
CA GLU A 28 -10.46 -7.83 -10.96
C GLU A 28 -11.96 -8.05 -10.96
N SER A 29 -12.45 -9.29 -11.11
CA SER A 29 -13.88 -9.56 -11.08
C SER A 29 -14.49 -9.27 -9.72
N VAL A 30 -13.88 -9.79 -8.66
CA VAL A 30 -14.32 -9.52 -7.29
C VAL A 30 -14.24 -8.03 -6.98
N TYR A 31 -13.13 -7.36 -7.32
CA TYR A 31 -12.97 -5.94 -7.04
C TYR A 31 -13.97 -5.06 -7.80
N ILE A 32 -14.14 -5.27 -9.11
CA ILE A 32 -15.03 -4.48 -9.95
C ILE A 32 -16.48 -4.64 -9.49
N LEU A 33 -16.92 -5.86 -9.19
CA LEU A 33 -18.26 -6.10 -8.65
C LEU A 33 -18.47 -5.36 -7.32
N MET A 34 -17.48 -5.33 -6.44
CA MET A 34 -17.54 -4.52 -5.21
C MET A 34 -17.61 -3.00 -5.47
N GLU A 35 -16.99 -2.49 -6.54
CA GLU A 35 -17.08 -1.07 -6.93
C GLU A 35 -18.47 -0.72 -7.47
N LEU A 36 -19.14 -1.69 -8.10
CA LEU A 36 -20.52 -1.58 -8.59
C LEU A 36 -21.57 -1.83 -7.48
N GLY A 37 -21.14 -2.06 -6.23
CA GLY A 37 -22.04 -2.29 -5.09
C GLY A 37 -22.67 -3.68 -5.03
N GLU A 38 -22.14 -4.65 -5.79
CA GLU A 38 -22.60 -6.04 -5.76
C GLU A 38 -21.98 -6.81 -4.59
N GLU A 39 -22.77 -7.68 -3.95
CA GLU A 39 -22.26 -8.62 -2.97
C GLU A 39 -21.44 -9.73 -3.65
N VAL A 40 -20.18 -9.85 -3.26
CA VAL A 40 -19.23 -10.82 -3.85
C VAL A 40 -18.89 -12.00 -2.93
N VAL A 41 -19.64 -12.17 -1.83
CA VAL A 41 -19.34 -13.18 -0.79
C VAL A 41 -19.21 -14.58 -1.38
N THR A 42 -20.06 -14.93 -2.34
CA THR A 42 -20.06 -16.23 -3.03
C THR A 42 -18.89 -16.41 -4.01
N MET A 43 -18.23 -15.32 -4.42
CA MET A 43 -17.08 -15.31 -5.32
C MET A 43 -15.75 -15.23 -4.57
N GLU A 44 -15.76 -15.01 -3.25
CA GLU A 44 -14.56 -15.04 -2.40
C GLU A 44 -13.97 -16.45 -2.37
N ARG A 45 -13.11 -16.75 -3.33
CA ARG A 45 -12.32 -17.97 -3.32
C ARG A 45 -11.16 -17.85 -2.34
N LYS A 46 -10.79 -18.98 -1.73
CA LYS A 46 -9.54 -19.09 -0.96
C LYS A 46 -8.31 -18.65 -1.77
N LEU A 47 -8.33 -18.81 -3.10
CA LEU A 47 -7.30 -18.33 -4.02
C LEU A 47 -7.93 -17.61 -5.21
N LEU A 48 -7.61 -16.34 -5.38
CA LEU A 48 -7.84 -15.54 -6.58
C LEU A 48 -6.54 -15.36 -7.36
N TRP A 49 -6.66 -14.90 -8.59
CA TRP A 49 -5.55 -14.53 -9.47
C TRP A 49 -5.67 -13.05 -9.84
N GLY A 50 -4.59 -12.30 -9.78
CA GLY A 50 -4.58 -10.90 -10.16
C GLY A 50 -3.39 -10.55 -11.02
N SER A 51 -3.61 -9.69 -12.00
CA SER A 51 -2.51 -9.04 -12.73
C SER A 51 -1.69 -8.16 -11.78
N GLU A 52 -0.39 -8.09 -12.00
CA GLU A 52 0.53 -7.20 -11.29
C GLU A 52 0.05 -5.75 -11.31
N SER A 53 -0.44 -5.28 -12.46
CA SER A 53 -1.04 -3.96 -12.64
C SER A 53 -2.25 -3.68 -11.77
N HIS A 54 -3.00 -4.72 -11.37
CA HIS A 54 -4.14 -4.57 -10.47
C HIS A 54 -3.70 -4.37 -9.02
N ILE A 55 -2.47 -4.76 -8.64
CA ILE A 55 -1.94 -4.64 -7.28
C ILE A 55 -1.32 -3.25 -7.07
N ASN A 56 -2.17 -2.23 -6.98
CA ASN A 56 -1.76 -0.81 -6.93
C ASN A 56 -0.77 -0.47 -5.79
N VAL A 57 -0.79 -1.23 -4.69
CA VAL A 57 0.08 -0.97 -3.54
C VAL A 57 1.55 -1.20 -3.89
N LEU A 58 1.84 -2.00 -4.92
CA LEU A 58 3.20 -2.17 -5.45
C LEU A 58 3.74 -0.88 -6.07
N ARG A 59 2.87 0.00 -6.56
CA ARG A 59 3.22 1.28 -7.20
C ARG A 59 3.23 2.47 -6.23
N LYS A 60 2.88 2.27 -4.94
CA LYS A 60 2.78 3.38 -3.96
C LYS A 60 4.09 4.16 -3.78
N PHE A 61 5.24 3.53 -4.05
CA PHE A 61 6.57 4.11 -3.88
C PHE A 61 7.27 4.43 -5.22
N ASP A 62 6.53 4.45 -6.34
CA ASP A 62 7.10 4.78 -7.66
C ASP A 62 7.17 6.30 -7.87
N ASP A 63 6.23 7.05 -7.28
CA ASP A 63 6.13 8.51 -7.36
C ASP A 63 6.56 9.16 -6.03
N LEU A 64 7.88 9.25 -5.84
CA LEU A 64 8.50 9.89 -4.68
C LEU A 64 9.44 11.01 -5.13
N SER A 65 9.46 12.12 -4.39
CA SER A 65 10.47 13.15 -4.60
C SER A 65 11.75 12.79 -3.85
N SER A 66 12.90 12.91 -4.50
CA SER A 66 14.17 12.72 -3.80
C SER A 66 14.33 13.77 -2.68
N ILE A 67 15.00 13.39 -1.59
CA ILE A 67 15.27 14.33 -0.50
C ILE A 67 16.12 15.54 -0.96
N HIS A 68 16.92 15.38 -2.01
CA HIS A 68 17.69 16.48 -2.60
C HIS A 68 16.77 17.50 -3.26
N ASP A 69 15.85 17.05 -4.11
CA ASP A 69 14.89 17.92 -4.79
C ASP A 69 13.95 18.62 -3.80
N ALA A 70 13.51 17.89 -2.77
CA ALA A 70 12.69 18.44 -1.69
C ALA A 70 13.42 19.58 -0.93
N ARG A 71 14.71 19.40 -0.64
CA ARG A 71 15.55 20.44 -0.01
C ARG A 71 15.75 21.63 -0.93
N LEU A 72 16.01 21.38 -2.22
CA LEU A 72 16.18 22.45 -3.21
C LEU A 72 14.89 23.26 -3.39
N ALA A 73 13.73 22.59 -3.45
CA ALA A 73 12.42 23.23 -3.50
C ALA A 73 12.17 24.12 -2.27
N PHE A 74 12.50 23.65 -1.08
CA PHE A 74 12.43 24.45 0.14
C PHE A 74 13.31 25.71 0.07
N VAL A 75 14.58 25.57 -0.32
CA VAL A 75 15.51 26.70 -0.42
C VAL A 75 15.02 27.72 -1.43
N ARG A 76 14.62 27.27 -2.64
CA ARG A 76 14.08 28.14 -3.69
C ARG A 76 12.82 28.86 -3.22
N ARG A 77 11.88 28.15 -2.59
CA ARG A 77 10.64 28.76 -2.11
C ARG A 77 10.91 29.76 -0.99
N LYS A 78 11.79 29.43 -0.05
CA LYS A 78 12.17 30.33 1.05
C LYS A 78 12.82 31.60 0.50
N ALA A 79 13.75 31.47 -0.45
CA ALA A 79 14.40 32.62 -1.09
C ALA A 79 13.39 33.50 -1.83
N ALA A 80 12.46 32.91 -2.58
CA ALA A 80 11.40 33.66 -3.26
C ALA A 80 10.47 34.40 -2.29
N LEU A 81 10.10 33.78 -1.17
CA LEU A 81 9.27 34.41 -0.14
C LEU A 81 10.01 35.55 0.57
N LEU A 82 11.31 35.40 0.81
CA LEU A 82 12.15 36.47 1.38
C LEU A 82 12.31 37.64 0.39
N ALA A 83 12.55 37.36 -0.89
CA ALA A 83 12.68 38.39 -1.92
C ALA A 83 11.38 39.19 -2.15
N ALA A 84 10.22 38.56 -1.92
CA ALA A 84 8.93 39.23 -1.96
C ALA A 84 8.61 40.05 -0.70
N PHE A 85 9.41 39.93 0.36
CA PHE A 85 9.22 40.63 1.62
C PHE A 85 9.88 42.01 1.56
N GLN A 86 9.14 43.07 1.88
CA GLN A 86 9.67 44.43 1.90
C GLN A 86 10.41 44.70 3.22
N GLY A 87 11.75 44.76 3.17
CA GLY A 87 12.61 45.01 4.32
C GLY A 87 13.17 43.74 4.96
N GLU A 88 13.82 43.87 6.13
CA GLU A 88 14.32 42.72 6.89
C GLU A 88 13.20 42.13 7.76
N PRO A 89 12.88 40.82 7.63
CA PRO A 89 11.86 40.19 8.46
C PRO A 89 12.35 40.04 9.89
N ASN A 90 11.47 40.36 10.84
CA ASN A 90 11.70 40.02 12.25
C ASN A 90 11.60 38.49 12.49
N ALA A 91 11.91 38.04 13.71
CA ALA A 91 11.93 36.61 14.04
C ALA A 91 10.59 35.89 13.72
N GLN A 92 9.45 36.47 14.10
CA GLN A 92 8.12 35.87 13.84
C GLN A 92 7.82 35.78 12.34
N GLN A 93 8.20 36.80 11.57
CA GLN A 93 8.01 36.83 10.12
C GLN A 93 8.90 35.82 9.42
N SER A 94 10.16 35.67 9.87
CA SER A 94 11.08 34.64 9.38
C SER A 94 10.56 33.22 9.61
N ASP A 95 9.97 32.96 10.78
CA ASP A 95 9.35 31.68 11.10
C ASP A 95 8.10 31.40 10.26
N ALA A 96 7.26 32.42 10.02
CA ALA A 96 6.10 32.32 9.14
C ALA A 96 6.52 32.01 7.68
N ILE A 97 7.57 32.67 7.18
CA ILE A 97 8.16 32.39 5.87
C ILE A 97 8.68 30.95 5.82
N GLY A 98 9.40 30.51 6.85
CA GLY A 98 9.89 29.14 6.97
C GLY A 98 8.76 28.11 6.93
N THR A 99 7.67 28.38 7.64
CA THR A 99 6.47 27.52 7.66
C THR A 99 5.81 27.45 6.28
N ARG A 100 5.65 28.59 5.60
CA ARG A 100 5.12 28.64 4.23
C ARG A 100 6.01 27.92 3.22
N ALA A 101 7.33 28.03 3.36
CA ALA A 101 8.27 27.30 2.51
C ALA A 101 8.25 25.79 2.78
N LYS A 102 8.07 25.36 4.03
CA LYS A 102 7.89 23.93 4.36
C LYS A 102 6.62 23.36 3.77
N ALA A 103 5.53 24.13 3.75
CA ALA A 103 4.25 23.70 3.21
C ALA A 103 4.30 23.35 1.71
N SER A 104 5.28 23.87 0.96
CA SER A 104 5.48 23.51 -0.46
C SER A 104 6.32 22.26 -0.68
N ILE A 105 6.86 21.65 0.39
CA ILE A 105 7.70 20.45 0.26
C ILE A 105 6.79 19.22 0.02
N PRO A 106 7.13 18.34 -0.94
CA PRO A 106 6.44 17.07 -1.10
C PRO A 106 6.47 16.22 0.18
N ARG A 107 5.33 15.64 0.55
CA ARG A 107 5.20 14.78 1.75
C ARG A 107 5.49 13.30 1.47
N ARG A 108 5.93 12.98 0.25
CA ARG A 108 6.26 11.62 -0.22
C ARG A 108 7.72 11.63 -0.67
N LEU A 109 8.59 11.00 0.11
CA LEU A 109 10.03 11.22 -0.01
C LEU A 109 10.82 9.94 -0.17
N ASP A 110 11.84 10.02 -1.01
CA ASP A 110 12.93 9.05 -1.08
C ASP A 110 14.18 9.64 -0.41
N TYR A 111 14.55 9.07 0.73
CA TYR A 111 15.75 9.44 1.48
C TYR A 111 17.02 8.76 0.96
N LEU A 112 16.93 7.99 -0.14
CA LEU A 112 18.05 7.32 -0.79
C LEU A 112 18.74 6.38 0.20
N VAL A 113 20.05 6.50 0.39
CA VAL A 113 20.86 5.58 1.19
C VAL A 113 21.21 6.19 2.54
N VAL A 114 20.90 5.47 3.61
CA VAL A 114 21.42 5.69 4.96
C VAL A 114 22.33 4.54 5.37
N ARG A 115 23.43 4.87 6.05
CA ARG A 115 24.52 3.95 6.41
C ARG A 115 24.75 3.89 7.91
N THR A 116 24.34 4.91 8.66
CA THR A 116 24.58 5.01 10.10
C THR A 116 23.33 5.38 10.90
N THR A 117 23.40 5.21 12.22
CA THR A 117 22.34 5.61 13.15
C THR A 117 22.12 7.13 13.13
N GLU A 118 23.18 7.92 13.00
CA GLU A 118 23.13 9.38 12.94
C GLU A 118 22.37 9.85 11.70
N GLU A 119 22.57 9.19 10.55
CA GLU A 119 21.83 9.47 9.33
C GLU A 119 20.33 9.13 9.48
N VAL A 120 19.99 8.03 10.16
CA VAL A 120 18.59 7.70 10.49
C VAL A 120 17.98 8.72 11.44
N MET A 121 18.72 9.18 12.44
CA MET A 121 18.28 10.25 13.35
C MET A 121 17.99 11.54 12.58
N ALA A 122 18.90 11.96 11.71
CA ALA A 122 18.73 13.14 10.87
C ALA A 122 17.53 12.99 9.91
N MET A 123 17.33 11.80 9.36
CA MET A 123 16.15 11.47 8.56
C MET A 123 14.86 11.63 9.38
N TYR A 124 14.77 11.03 10.57
CA TYR A 124 13.59 11.12 11.43
C TYR A 124 13.28 12.56 11.83
N GLN A 125 14.29 13.34 12.23
CA GLN A 125 14.11 14.76 12.52
C GLN A 125 13.64 15.55 11.30
N SER A 126 14.12 15.19 10.10
CA SER A 126 13.66 15.80 8.84
C SER A 126 12.20 15.47 8.56
N ILE A 127 11.80 14.20 8.71
CA ILE A 127 10.40 13.75 8.55
C ILE A 127 9.47 14.52 9.50
N ALA A 128 9.84 14.63 10.78
CA ALA A 128 9.07 15.35 11.78
C ALA A 128 8.90 16.84 11.45
N LYS A 129 9.90 17.46 10.80
CA LYS A 129 9.88 18.90 10.48
C LYS A 129 8.97 19.27 9.30
N ILE A 130 8.68 18.32 8.41
CA ILE A 130 7.96 18.55 7.16
C ILE A 130 6.67 17.73 7.05
N ASP A 131 6.36 16.95 8.08
CA ASP A 131 5.21 16.06 8.16
C ASP A 131 5.10 15.09 6.97
N ALA A 132 6.21 14.43 6.64
CA ALA A 132 6.21 13.46 5.55
C ALA A 132 5.34 12.24 5.91
N ALA A 133 4.45 11.87 4.99
CA ALA A 133 3.45 10.82 5.19
C ALA A 133 3.89 9.46 4.64
N ARG A 134 4.75 9.48 3.61
CA ARG A 134 5.29 8.29 2.94
C ARG A 134 6.79 8.44 2.74
N VAL A 135 7.56 7.44 3.17
CA VAL A 135 9.02 7.46 3.08
C VAL A 135 9.56 6.16 2.53
N LEU A 136 10.48 6.28 1.56
CA LEU A 136 11.39 5.22 1.15
C LEU A 136 12.78 5.53 1.70
N VAL A 137 13.45 4.49 2.21
CA VAL A 137 14.86 4.55 2.63
C VAL A 137 15.56 3.25 2.27
N CYS A 138 16.80 3.35 1.79
CA CYS A 138 17.71 2.24 1.60
C CYS A 138 18.73 2.21 2.74
N THR A 139 18.82 1.10 3.47
CA THR A 139 19.83 0.93 4.52
C THR A 139 20.98 0.10 3.98
N ASN A 140 22.19 0.64 3.98
CA ASN A 140 23.39 -0.02 3.48
C ASN A 140 24.61 0.38 4.32
N GLY A 141 24.82 -0.28 5.46
CA GLY A 141 25.92 0.05 6.38
C GLY A 141 26.59 -1.19 6.93
N SER A 142 27.89 -1.08 7.25
CA SER A 142 28.68 -2.13 7.89
C SER A 142 28.57 -2.02 9.42
N GLY A 143 27.40 -2.33 9.98
CA GLY A 143 27.19 -2.22 11.42
C GLY A 143 25.74 -2.30 11.85
N ILE A 144 25.47 -1.94 13.11
CA ILE A 144 24.12 -1.80 13.63
C ILE A 144 23.59 -0.40 13.27
N ILE A 145 22.52 -0.35 12.49
CA ILE A 145 21.77 0.86 12.16
C ILE A 145 20.53 0.88 13.07
N ASN A 146 20.50 1.83 14.01
CA ASN A 146 19.46 1.90 15.02
C ASN A 146 18.37 2.90 14.64
N PHE A 147 17.12 2.43 14.57
CA PHE A 147 15.93 3.26 14.43
C PHE A 147 15.51 3.81 15.79
N PRO A 148 15.40 5.14 15.95
CA PRO A 148 15.19 5.73 17.27
C PRO A 148 13.75 5.60 17.75
N ALA A 149 13.61 5.29 19.04
CA ALA A 149 12.33 5.32 19.73
C ALA A 149 11.94 6.71 20.26
N THR A 150 12.89 7.67 20.30
CA THR A 150 12.72 8.97 20.96
C THR A 150 12.04 10.03 20.09
N ILE A 151 11.95 9.81 18.77
CA ILE A 151 11.35 10.76 17.84
C ILE A 151 9.98 10.23 17.42
N ASN A 152 8.92 10.95 17.78
CA ASN A 152 7.57 10.64 17.35
C ASN A 152 7.33 11.16 15.93
N LEU A 153 6.82 10.31 15.06
CA LEU A 153 6.51 10.64 13.65
C LEU A 153 5.01 10.40 13.39
N PRO A 154 4.11 11.23 13.94
CA PRO A 154 2.66 11.00 13.85
C PRO A 154 2.14 11.14 12.43
N SER A 155 2.79 11.92 11.56
CA SER A 155 2.41 12.09 10.16
C SER A 155 2.83 10.90 9.28
N LEU A 156 3.84 10.13 9.68
CA LEU A 156 4.38 9.04 8.88
C LEU A 156 3.48 7.80 8.98
N THR A 157 2.80 7.50 7.88
CA THR A 157 1.86 6.37 7.79
C THR A 157 2.37 5.22 6.92
N GLU A 158 3.30 5.47 6.00
CA GLU A 158 3.78 4.47 5.04
C GLU A 158 5.32 4.50 4.98
N LEU A 159 5.96 3.37 5.27
CA LEU A 159 7.42 3.26 5.26
C LEU A 159 7.87 2.07 4.43
N LYS A 160 8.77 2.32 3.48
CA LYS A 160 9.50 1.30 2.72
C LYS A 160 10.98 1.33 3.09
N ILE A 161 11.49 0.20 3.55
CA ILE A 161 12.90 -0.01 3.89
C ILE A 161 13.48 -1.00 2.88
N LYS A 162 14.43 -0.54 2.07
CA LYS A 162 15.27 -1.38 1.21
C LYS A 162 16.55 -1.74 1.97
N HIS A 163 16.58 -2.90 2.59
CA HIS A 163 17.72 -3.35 3.36
C HIS A 163 18.72 -4.10 2.49
N THR A 164 19.93 -3.55 2.38
CA THR A 164 21.04 -4.12 1.61
C THR A 164 22.05 -4.84 2.52
N SER A 165 22.50 -4.18 3.58
CA SER A 165 23.55 -4.69 4.48
C SER A 165 23.46 -4.10 5.88
N GLY A 166 24.14 -4.75 6.83
CA GLY A 166 24.17 -4.38 8.24
C GLY A 166 23.11 -5.08 9.08
N HIS A 167 22.93 -4.60 10.31
CA HIS A 167 21.90 -5.07 11.23
C HIS A 167 20.95 -3.92 11.54
N LEU A 168 19.65 -4.17 11.45
CA LEU A 168 18.65 -3.19 11.85
C LEU A 168 18.24 -3.43 13.31
N SER A 169 18.24 -2.38 14.11
CA SER A 169 17.77 -2.42 15.50
C SER A 169 16.87 -1.24 15.83
N GLY A 170 16.30 -1.26 17.03
CA GLY A 170 15.55 -0.12 17.57
C GLY A 170 14.05 -0.26 17.32
N LYS A 171 13.34 0.87 17.20
CA LYS A 171 11.88 0.90 17.12
C LYS A 171 11.40 1.66 15.89
N LEU A 172 10.48 1.05 15.14
CA LEU A 172 9.80 1.74 14.05
C LEU A 172 8.67 2.64 14.56
N PRO A 173 8.25 3.67 13.79
CA PRO A 173 7.18 4.57 14.19
C PRO A 173 5.85 3.82 14.34
N GLY A 174 5.12 4.10 15.43
CA GLY A 174 3.91 3.37 15.78
C GLY A 174 2.70 3.65 14.88
N ASN A 175 2.68 4.79 14.18
CA ASN A 175 1.55 5.21 13.34
C ASN A 175 1.56 4.65 11.91
N LEU A 176 2.46 3.70 11.62
CA LEU A 176 2.57 3.10 10.29
C LEU A 176 1.35 2.20 10.01
N ASN A 177 0.59 2.53 8.95
CA ASN A 177 -0.47 1.69 8.40
C ASN A 177 0.06 0.65 7.40
N LEU A 178 1.21 0.95 6.77
CA LEU A 178 1.88 0.13 5.77
C LEU A 178 3.39 0.11 6.05
N LEU A 179 3.93 -1.10 6.17
CA LEU A 179 5.35 -1.36 6.27
C LEU A 179 5.79 -2.26 5.12
N TRP A 180 6.75 -1.81 4.31
CA TRP A 180 7.37 -2.60 3.26
C TRP A 180 8.84 -2.80 3.59
N ILE A 181 9.28 -4.04 3.78
CA ILE A 181 10.70 -4.37 3.95
C ILE A 181 11.18 -5.22 2.78
N GLU A 182 12.12 -4.69 2.02
CA GLU A 182 12.87 -5.44 1.01
C GLU A 182 14.23 -5.85 1.58
N GLY A 183 14.65 -7.08 1.32
CA GLY A 183 15.92 -7.62 1.79
C GLY A 183 15.77 -8.57 2.98
N ILE A 184 16.90 -9.15 3.38
CA ILE A 184 16.98 -10.11 4.49
C ILE A 184 17.41 -9.36 5.75
N ILE A 185 16.51 -9.21 6.73
CA ILE A 185 16.89 -8.65 8.02
C ILE A 185 17.63 -9.73 8.82
N VAL A 186 18.90 -9.47 9.13
CA VAL A 186 19.69 -10.31 10.02
C VAL A 186 19.56 -9.78 11.45
N PRO A 187 18.93 -10.51 12.38
CA PRO A 187 18.79 -10.05 13.75
C PRO A 187 20.17 -9.92 14.41
N SER A 188 20.41 -8.79 15.09
CA SER A 188 21.59 -8.64 15.93
C SER A 188 21.36 -9.36 17.27
N ARG A 189 22.43 -9.97 17.81
CA ARG A 189 22.41 -10.65 19.13
C ARG A 189 22.11 -9.70 20.28
N LYS A 190 22.36 -8.40 20.11
CA LYS A 190 22.23 -7.37 21.15
C LYS A 190 20.88 -6.65 21.11
N SER A 191 20.32 -6.46 19.92
CA SER A 191 19.07 -5.73 19.72
C SER A 191 18.50 -6.07 18.34
N THR A 192 17.18 -6.27 18.28
CA THR A 192 16.47 -6.51 17.02
C THR A 192 15.53 -5.36 16.73
N LEU A 193 15.12 -5.22 15.47
CA LEU A 193 14.14 -4.23 15.06
C LEU A 193 12.78 -4.58 15.67
N SER A 194 12.32 -3.79 16.64
CA SER A 194 11.05 -3.99 17.32
C SER A 194 9.89 -3.38 16.52
N LEU A 195 8.82 -4.17 16.39
CA LEU A 195 7.52 -3.77 15.86
C LEU A 195 6.48 -3.54 16.97
N SER A 196 6.94 -3.46 18.23
CA SER A 196 6.04 -3.28 19.37
C SER A 196 5.36 -1.90 19.32
N GLY A 197 4.06 -1.86 19.56
CA GLY A 197 3.28 -0.61 19.58
C GLY A 197 2.83 -0.11 18.20
N MET A 198 2.91 -0.93 17.14
CA MET A 198 2.36 -0.62 15.82
C MET A 198 0.85 -0.93 15.76
N SER A 199 0.05 -0.27 16.60
CA SER A 199 -1.37 -0.58 16.78
C SER A 199 -2.27 -0.30 15.56
N VAL A 200 -1.77 0.41 14.55
CA VAL A 200 -2.51 0.75 13.33
C VAL A 200 -1.97 0.06 12.08
N LEU A 201 -0.96 -0.81 12.21
CA LEU A 201 -0.34 -1.50 11.07
C LEU A 201 -1.32 -2.51 10.48
N GLN A 202 -1.72 -2.28 9.22
CA GLN A 202 -2.70 -3.11 8.52
C GLN A 202 -2.09 -3.86 7.33
N THR A 203 -1.07 -3.29 6.69
CA THR A 203 -0.44 -3.86 5.49
C THR A 203 1.04 -4.10 5.73
N LEU A 204 1.49 -5.34 5.52
CA LEU A 204 2.91 -5.72 5.58
C LEU A 204 3.34 -6.26 4.21
N ILE A 205 4.43 -5.74 3.66
CA ILE A 205 4.99 -6.18 2.38
C ILE A 205 6.43 -6.64 2.60
N VAL A 206 6.76 -7.83 2.10
CA VAL A 206 8.07 -8.45 2.24
C VAL A 206 8.46 -9.20 0.98
N ASN A 207 9.76 -9.27 0.68
CA ASN A 207 10.29 -10.09 -0.41
C ASN A 207 11.19 -11.27 0.08
N SER A 208 11.29 -11.47 1.40
CA SER A 208 12.06 -12.54 2.03
C SER A 208 11.22 -13.31 3.06
N CYS A 209 11.29 -14.64 3.01
CA CYS A 209 10.63 -15.52 3.98
C CYS A 209 11.24 -15.38 5.38
N ASP A 210 12.56 -15.23 5.47
CA ASP A 210 13.27 -15.09 6.74
C ASP A 210 12.90 -13.79 7.44
N THR A 211 12.83 -12.70 6.67
CA THR A 211 12.34 -11.40 7.16
C THR A 211 10.91 -11.50 7.65
N LEU A 212 10.02 -12.17 6.89
CA LEU A 212 8.63 -12.38 7.34
C LEU A 212 8.58 -13.18 8.64
N LYS A 213 9.30 -14.31 8.71
CA LYS A 213 9.35 -15.17 9.90
C LYS A 213 9.80 -14.38 11.12
N LEU A 214 10.86 -13.58 10.98
CA LEU A 214 11.37 -12.72 12.05
C LEU A 214 10.31 -11.73 12.51
N ILE A 215 9.71 -10.98 11.58
CA ILE A 215 8.67 -9.99 11.86
C ILE A 215 7.48 -10.64 12.58
N LEU A 216 6.97 -11.75 12.08
CA LEU A 216 5.83 -12.45 12.66
C LEU A 216 6.13 -13.01 14.05
N SER A 217 7.37 -13.44 14.32
CA SER A 217 7.77 -13.93 15.65
C SER A 217 7.83 -12.82 16.72
N GLN A 218 7.91 -11.57 16.30
CA GLN A 218 7.99 -10.39 17.17
C GLN A 218 6.69 -9.57 17.18
N LEU A 219 5.70 -9.98 16.38
CA LEU A 219 4.46 -9.26 16.21
C LEU A 219 3.60 -9.42 17.47
N ASP A 220 3.24 -8.30 18.07
CA ASP A 220 2.31 -8.30 19.20
C ASP A 220 0.90 -8.73 18.71
N LYS A 221 0.16 -9.44 19.56
CA LYS A 221 -1.21 -9.90 19.28
C LYS A 221 -2.16 -8.72 19.02
N SER A 222 -1.83 -7.54 19.53
CA SER A 222 -2.61 -6.31 19.35
C SER A 222 -2.51 -5.71 17.95
N VAL A 223 -1.55 -6.12 17.11
CA VAL A 223 -1.31 -5.51 15.80
C VAL A 223 -2.35 -6.00 14.77
N PRO A 224 -3.18 -5.11 14.20
CA PRO A 224 -4.32 -5.50 13.38
C PRO A 224 -3.96 -5.69 11.90
N ILE A 225 -2.99 -6.58 11.61
CA ILE A 225 -2.62 -6.89 10.22
C ILE A 225 -3.83 -7.48 9.48
N LYS A 226 -4.19 -6.86 8.36
CA LYS A 226 -5.31 -7.27 7.49
C LYS A 226 -4.86 -7.73 6.12
N VAL A 227 -3.64 -7.37 5.72
CA VAL A 227 -3.04 -7.69 4.42
C VAL A 227 -1.54 -7.98 4.59
N ILE A 228 -1.08 -9.10 4.04
CA ILE A 228 0.35 -9.41 3.89
C ILE A 228 0.63 -9.66 2.41
N ILE A 229 1.64 -8.99 1.85
CA ILE A 229 2.09 -9.23 0.47
C ILE A 229 3.48 -9.83 0.52
N SER A 230 3.59 -11.05 0.01
CA SER A 230 4.87 -11.75 -0.14
C SER A 230 5.29 -11.71 -1.60
N LEU A 231 6.37 -11.02 -1.89
CA LEU A 231 7.05 -10.97 -3.20
C LEU A 231 8.21 -11.97 -3.27
N CYS A 232 8.13 -13.06 -2.49
CA CYS A 232 9.16 -14.09 -2.45
C CYS A 232 9.12 -14.97 -3.71
N LYS A 233 10.29 -15.41 -4.18
CA LYS A 233 10.41 -16.31 -5.33
C LYS A 233 9.58 -17.59 -5.12
N PRO A 234 8.70 -17.98 -6.05
CA PRO A 234 7.67 -19.00 -5.81
C PRO A 234 8.19 -20.38 -5.40
N HIS A 235 9.28 -20.86 -6.00
CA HIS A 235 9.74 -22.27 -5.88
C HIS A 235 10.38 -22.62 -4.52
N LYS A 236 10.65 -21.63 -3.65
CA LYS A 236 11.21 -21.83 -2.30
C LYS A 236 10.49 -21.01 -1.23
N CYS A 237 9.30 -20.49 -1.55
CA CYS A 237 8.57 -19.59 -0.65
C CYS A 237 7.90 -20.39 0.48
N LEU A 238 8.22 -20.03 1.73
CA LEU A 238 7.61 -20.58 2.95
C LEU A 238 6.71 -19.55 3.66
N CYS A 239 6.40 -18.41 3.03
CA CYS A 239 5.62 -17.34 3.67
C CYS A 239 4.26 -17.81 4.18
N GLU A 240 3.55 -18.63 3.41
CA GLU A 240 2.25 -19.17 3.85
C GLU A 240 2.38 -19.98 5.14
N LYS A 241 3.41 -20.82 5.25
CA LYS A 241 3.67 -21.61 6.46
C LYS A 241 3.89 -20.69 7.68
N HIS A 242 4.64 -19.61 7.50
CA HIS A 242 4.90 -18.65 8.58
C HIS A 242 3.64 -17.87 8.98
N ILE A 243 2.82 -17.44 8.00
CA ILE A 243 1.56 -16.74 8.26
C ILE A 243 0.58 -17.66 9.00
N ARG A 244 0.43 -18.92 8.56
CA ARG A 244 -0.48 -19.89 9.20
C ARG A 244 -0.03 -20.30 10.61
N ALA A 245 1.28 -20.25 10.89
CA ALA A 245 1.82 -20.53 12.22
C ALA A 245 1.64 -19.35 13.20
N ALA A 246 1.41 -18.14 12.71
CA ALA A 246 1.19 -16.97 13.54
C ALA A 246 -0.26 -16.94 14.06
N ALA A 247 -0.47 -17.41 15.29
CA ALA A 247 -1.81 -17.55 15.88
C ALA A 247 -2.63 -16.26 15.97
N SER A 248 -1.98 -15.08 15.94
CA SER A 248 -2.65 -13.78 15.93
C SER A 248 -3.19 -13.36 14.56
N LEU A 249 -2.84 -14.07 13.48
CA LEU A 249 -3.21 -13.72 12.12
C LEU A 249 -4.31 -14.62 11.56
N ASP A 250 -5.41 -13.99 11.20
CA ASP A 250 -6.50 -14.62 10.44
C ASP A 250 -6.60 -13.99 9.05
N LEU A 251 -5.87 -14.59 8.10
CA LEU A 251 -5.84 -14.20 6.69
C LEU A 251 -6.24 -15.43 5.85
N PRO A 252 -7.54 -15.76 5.75
CA PRO A 252 -8.00 -16.99 5.12
C PRO A 252 -7.84 -16.97 3.60
N TYR A 253 -7.91 -15.79 2.97
CA TYR A 253 -7.89 -15.63 1.53
C TYR A 253 -6.53 -15.22 0.98
N ARG A 254 -6.29 -15.54 -0.29
CA ARG A 254 -5.07 -15.12 -1.00
C ARG A 254 -5.31 -14.78 -2.47
N VAL A 255 -4.45 -13.92 -3.01
CA VAL A 255 -4.36 -13.59 -4.44
C VAL A 255 -2.97 -13.95 -4.94
N ALA A 256 -2.88 -14.79 -5.97
CA ALA A 256 -1.65 -14.99 -6.72
C ALA A 256 -1.43 -13.82 -7.68
N ILE A 257 -0.29 -13.15 -7.55
CA ILE A 257 0.10 -12.03 -8.41
C ILE A 257 0.83 -12.57 -9.62
N VAL A 258 0.34 -12.28 -10.82
CA VAL A 258 0.92 -12.71 -12.10
C VAL A 258 1.41 -11.48 -12.87
N PRO A 259 2.61 -11.51 -13.48
CA PRO A 259 3.08 -10.42 -14.34
C PRO A 259 2.08 -10.12 -15.45
N ASP A 260 1.92 -8.84 -15.77
CA ASP A 260 0.94 -8.37 -16.77
C ASP A 260 1.07 -9.11 -18.11
N LYS A 261 2.31 -9.30 -18.58
CA LYS A 261 2.62 -9.98 -19.86
C LYS A 261 2.19 -11.46 -19.89
N LYS A 262 1.90 -12.06 -18.74
CA LYS A 262 1.56 -13.47 -18.58
C LYS A 262 0.15 -13.67 -18.02
N TYR A 263 -0.55 -12.57 -17.73
CA TYR A 263 -1.89 -12.63 -17.17
C TYR A 263 -2.91 -12.86 -18.28
N ASN A 264 -3.74 -13.88 -18.13
CA ASN A 264 -4.89 -14.13 -18.99
C ASN A 264 -6.08 -14.62 -18.14
N ALA A 265 -7.02 -13.72 -17.88
CA ALA A 265 -8.19 -13.97 -17.04
C ALA A 265 -9.06 -15.12 -17.55
N GLN A 266 -9.24 -15.23 -18.87
CA GLN A 266 -10.05 -16.27 -19.49
C GLN A 266 -9.42 -17.66 -19.28
N VAL A 267 -8.13 -17.80 -19.56
CA VAL A 267 -7.39 -19.06 -19.35
C VAL A 267 -7.41 -19.47 -17.88
N ILE A 268 -7.20 -18.52 -16.96
CA ILE A 268 -7.28 -18.78 -15.52
C ILE A 268 -8.66 -19.30 -15.13
N THR A 269 -9.72 -18.75 -15.71
CA THR A 269 -11.10 -19.07 -15.37
C THR A 269 -11.55 -20.41 -15.95
N GLU A 270 -11.18 -20.71 -17.19
CA GLU A 270 -11.62 -21.91 -17.90
C GLU A 270 -10.75 -23.14 -17.57
N ASN A 271 -9.48 -22.95 -17.19
CA ASN A 271 -8.53 -24.04 -17.00
C ASN A 271 -8.35 -24.45 -15.53
N VAL A 272 -8.94 -25.58 -15.15
CA VAL A 272 -8.84 -26.16 -13.81
C VAL A 272 -7.39 -26.46 -13.38
N ALA A 273 -6.52 -26.87 -14.31
CA ALA A 273 -5.12 -27.15 -13.99
C ALA A 273 -4.35 -25.87 -13.62
N VAL A 274 -4.63 -24.75 -14.30
CA VAL A 274 -4.09 -23.43 -13.95
C VAL A 274 -4.58 -23.01 -12.57
N GLN A 275 -5.88 -23.15 -12.27
CA GLN A 275 -6.44 -22.82 -10.96
C GLN A 275 -5.80 -23.61 -9.81
N LYS A 276 -5.49 -24.89 -10.04
CA LYS A 276 -4.84 -25.76 -9.05
C LYS A 276 -3.35 -25.44 -8.88
N ASN A 277 -2.68 -24.92 -9.90
CA ASN A 277 -1.25 -24.65 -9.86
C ASN A 277 -0.94 -23.22 -9.41
N SER A 278 -1.00 -22.97 -8.10
CA SER A 278 -0.73 -21.64 -7.51
C SER A 278 0.67 -21.05 -7.76
N PHE A 279 1.59 -21.81 -8.37
CA PHE A 279 2.93 -21.36 -8.74
C PHE A 279 3.05 -20.90 -10.19
N PHE A 280 2.01 -21.11 -11.01
CA PHE A 280 2.03 -20.79 -12.42
C PHE A 280 2.33 -19.30 -12.66
N ASN A 281 3.53 -19.00 -13.16
CA ASN A 281 3.98 -17.66 -13.53
C ASN A 281 3.82 -16.58 -12.45
N ARG A 282 3.68 -16.96 -11.19
CA ARG A 282 3.44 -16.03 -10.08
C ARG A 282 4.70 -15.25 -9.70
N ILE A 283 4.59 -13.96 -9.37
CA ILE A 283 5.67 -13.15 -8.78
C ILE A 283 5.50 -12.88 -7.29
N GLY A 284 4.29 -13.02 -6.78
CA GLY A 284 4.00 -12.83 -5.36
C GLY A 284 2.62 -13.33 -4.96
N THR A 285 2.31 -13.20 -3.68
CA THR A 285 1.01 -13.59 -3.12
C THR A 285 0.55 -12.54 -2.13
N VAL A 286 -0.68 -12.07 -2.28
CA VAL A 286 -1.38 -11.28 -1.27
C VAL A 286 -2.15 -12.24 -0.38
N TYR A 287 -2.05 -12.09 0.93
CA TYR A 287 -2.89 -12.77 1.93
C TYR A 287 -3.75 -11.70 2.59
N TYR A 288 -5.05 -11.93 2.70
CA TYR A 288 -5.97 -10.89 3.15
C TYR A 288 -7.12 -11.47 3.98
N LYS A 289 -7.72 -10.61 4.83
CA LYS A 289 -8.76 -11.01 5.79
C LYS A 289 -10.13 -11.25 5.15
N ASN A 290 -10.58 -10.35 4.27
CA ASN A 290 -11.87 -10.40 3.58
C ASN A 290 -11.86 -9.48 2.35
N SER A 291 -12.85 -9.61 1.45
CA SER A 291 -13.02 -8.81 0.22
C SER A 291 -12.88 -7.31 0.44
N HIS A 292 -13.41 -6.78 1.53
CA HIS A 292 -13.30 -5.36 1.88
C HIS A 292 -11.84 -4.88 1.98
N GLN A 293 -10.87 -5.77 2.22
CA GLN A 293 -9.45 -5.44 2.20
C GLN A 293 -8.87 -5.30 0.79
N ILE A 294 -9.53 -5.82 -0.25
CA ILE A 294 -9.07 -5.73 -1.64
C ILE A 294 -8.86 -4.28 -2.04
N LYS A 295 -9.76 -3.36 -1.66
CA LYS A 295 -9.62 -1.92 -1.93
C LYS A 295 -8.36 -1.29 -1.35
N LYS A 296 -7.68 -1.94 -0.39
CA LYS A 296 -6.44 -1.44 0.20
C LYS A 296 -5.19 -1.78 -0.61
N PHE A 297 -5.24 -2.83 -1.41
CA PHE A 297 -4.08 -3.32 -2.15
C PHE A 297 -4.30 -3.44 -3.66
N ALA A 298 -5.53 -3.28 -4.14
CA ALA A 298 -5.88 -3.40 -5.53
C ALA A 298 -6.64 -2.18 -6.07
N LYS A 299 -6.48 -1.94 -7.37
CA LYS A 299 -7.30 -1.02 -8.18
C LYS A 299 -7.50 -1.65 -9.54
N CYS A 300 -8.73 -1.65 -10.03
CA CYS A 300 -9.06 -1.90 -11.42
C CYS A 300 -9.91 -0.74 -11.92
N GLU A 301 -9.80 -0.44 -13.22
CA GLU A 301 -10.60 0.61 -13.85
C GLU A 301 -11.81 -0.03 -14.51
N LEU A 302 -12.96 0.62 -14.35
CA LEU A 302 -14.16 0.25 -15.08
C LEU A 302 -13.97 0.66 -16.55
N PRO A 303 -14.51 -0.12 -17.50
CA PRO A 303 -14.72 0.38 -18.86
C PRO A 303 -15.49 1.71 -18.83
N ASP A 304 -15.11 2.65 -19.71
CA ASP A 304 -15.63 4.02 -19.69
C ASP A 304 -17.16 4.06 -19.79
N ASP A 305 -17.74 3.23 -20.66
CA ASP A 305 -19.18 3.05 -20.83
C ASP A 305 -19.87 2.60 -19.53
N ILE A 306 -19.27 1.64 -18.80
CA ILE A 306 -19.80 1.18 -17.51
C ILE A 306 -19.63 2.24 -16.41
N ALA A 307 -18.52 3.01 -16.45
CA ALA A 307 -18.25 4.05 -15.47
C ALA A 307 -19.27 5.20 -15.55
N GLU A 308 -19.60 5.64 -16.75
CA GLU A 308 -20.61 6.69 -16.99
C GLU A 308 -21.99 6.25 -16.47
N LEU A 309 -22.43 5.05 -16.83
CA LEU A 309 -23.72 4.47 -16.40
C LEU A 309 -23.82 4.37 -14.87
N GLU A 310 -22.73 4.00 -14.19
CA GLU A 310 -22.73 3.88 -12.72
C GLU A 310 -22.79 5.26 -12.03
N VAL A 311 -22.17 6.29 -12.61
CA VAL A 311 -22.29 7.66 -12.10
C VAL A 311 -23.74 8.15 -12.19
N GLU A 312 -24.42 7.88 -13.31
CA GLU A 312 -25.82 8.22 -13.49
C GLU A 312 -26.73 7.46 -12.51
N ARG A 313 -26.55 6.15 -12.35
CA ARG A 313 -27.28 5.35 -11.35
C ARG A 313 -27.08 5.85 -9.92
N LYS A 314 -25.86 6.24 -9.55
CA LYS A 314 -25.59 6.85 -8.23
C LYS A 314 -26.37 8.15 -8.04
N LYS A 315 -26.40 9.03 -9.04
CA LYS A 315 -27.19 10.28 -8.98
C LYS A 315 -28.69 10.01 -8.83
N VAL A 316 -29.23 9.03 -9.55
CA VAL A 316 -30.64 8.62 -9.44
C VAL A 316 -30.96 8.05 -8.06
N ARG A 317 -30.09 7.19 -7.50
CA ARG A 317 -30.28 6.62 -6.15
C ARG A 317 -30.18 7.68 -5.05
N SER A 318 -29.25 8.64 -5.18
CA SER A 318 -29.11 9.74 -4.23
C SER A 318 -30.31 10.69 -4.25
N SER A 319 -30.81 11.04 -5.44
CA SER A 319 -32.01 11.89 -5.59
C SER A 319 -33.29 11.19 -5.13
N ALA A 320 -33.41 9.88 -5.32
CA ALA A 320 -34.52 9.09 -4.79
C ALA A 320 -34.50 9.00 -3.24
N ALA A 321 -33.32 8.91 -2.63
CA ALA A 321 -33.17 8.90 -1.17
C ALA A 321 -33.49 10.26 -0.51
N GLU A 322 -33.21 11.37 -1.21
CA GLU A 322 -33.61 12.72 -0.75
C GLU A 322 -35.11 12.97 -0.91
N GLY A 323 -35.76 12.38 -1.93
CA GLY A 323 -37.20 12.45 -2.14
C GLY A 323 -38.03 11.58 -1.19
N SER A 324 -37.43 10.58 -0.53
CA SER A 324 -38.12 9.70 0.44
C SER A 324 -38.21 10.26 1.87
N PHE A 325 -37.75 11.50 2.09
CA PHE A 325 -37.84 12.21 3.38
C PHE A 325 -38.97 13.26 3.44
N PHE A 326 -39.91 13.25 2.49
CA PHE A 326 -41.13 14.05 2.49
C PHE A 326 -42.40 13.20 2.52
#